data_AF-A0A5A8DUB1-F1
#
_entry.id   AF-A0A5A8DUB1-F1
#
_cell.length_a   1.000
_cell.length_b   1.000
_cell.length_c   1.000
_cell.angle_alpha   90.00
_cell.angle_beta   90.00
_cell.angle_gamma   90.00
#
_symmetry.space_group_name_H-M   'P 1'
#
loop_
_entity.id
_entity.type
_entity.pdbx_description
1 polymer ?
#
loop_
_entity_poly.entity_id
_entity_poly.type
_entity_poly.pdbx_seq_one_letter_code
_entity_poly.pdbx_strand_id
1 'polypeptide(L)' 'MADSSRLVREAAERGDAAALQVQLAAGAAADVADKSGYTPLIVAAWGGHTAVVRLLLAHGADASAKTKASGSAPTP' A
#
# COMPACT_ATOMS: atom_id res chain seq x y z
N MET A 1 0.10 -12.58 -17.36
CA MET A 1 -0.03 -12.83 -15.92
C MET A 1 -0.08 -11.47 -15.28
N ALA A 2 -1.28 -11.03 -14.88
CA ALA A 2 -1.46 -9.68 -14.34
C ALA A 2 -0.70 -9.60 -13.02
N ASP A 3 0.23 -8.65 -12.92
CA ASP A 3 1.02 -8.43 -11.73
C ASP A 3 0.10 -8.31 -10.51
N SER A 4 0.17 -9.29 -9.59
CA SER A 4 -0.63 -9.32 -8.36
C SER A 4 -0.46 -8.05 -7.52
N SER A 5 0.64 -7.33 -7.73
CA SER A 5 0.95 -6.02 -7.16
C SER A 5 0.05 -4.89 -7.65
N ARG A 6 -0.34 -4.90 -8.93
CA ARG A 6 -1.18 -3.85 -9.51
C ARG A 6 -2.58 -3.83 -8.88
N LEU A 7 -3.08 -5.01 -8.53
CA LEU A 7 -4.39 -5.23 -7.94
C LEU A 7 -4.52 -4.59 -6.55
N VAL A 8 -3.52 -4.79 -5.68
CA VAL A 8 -3.49 -4.25 -4.31
C VAL A 8 -3.39 -2.72 -4.30
N ARG A 9 -2.64 -2.16 -5.25
CA ARG A 9 -2.55 -0.71 -5.48
C ARG A 9 -3.89 -0.11 -5.91
N GLU A 10 -4.59 -0.77 -6.83
CA GLU A 10 -5.89 -0.29 -7.31
C GLU A 10 -6.95 -0.26 -6.21
N ALA A 11 -6.97 -1.29 -5.35
CA ALA A 11 -7.83 -1.32 -4.18
C ALA A 11 -7.46 -0.19 -3.20
N ALA A 12 -6.16 0.08 -3.01
CA ALA A 12 -5.69 1.17 -2.18
C ALA A 12 -6.03 2.56 -2.73
N GLU A 13 -5.93 2.78 -4.04
CA GLU A 13 -6.33 4.01 -4.74
C GLU A 13 -7.82 4.30 -4.59
N ARG A 14 -8.64 3.26 -4.59
CA ARG A 14 -10.10 3.40 -4.43
C ARG A 14 -10.55 3.45 -2.97
N GLY A 15 -9.68 3.13 -2.03
CA GLY A 15 -10.06 2.93 -0.63
C GLY A 15 -10.90 1.67 -0.39
N ASP A 16 -10.83 0.70 -1.30
CA ASP A 16 -11.64 -0.52 -1.28
C ASP A 16 -10.99 -1.61 -0.41
N ALA A 17 -11.30 -1.55 0.88
CA ALA A 17 -10.84 -2.52 1.88
C ALA A 17 -11.30 -3.95 1.58
N ALA A 18 -12.48 -4.13 0.96
CA ALA A 18 -13.01 -5.44 0.64
C ALA A 18 -12.23 -6.09 -0.50
N ALA A 19 -11.98 -5.35 -1.58
CA ALA A 19 -11.13 -5.81 -2.68
C ALA A 19 -9.70 -6.12 -2.18
N LEU A 20 -9.17 -5.28 -1.30
CA LEU A 20 -7.85 -5.47 -0.70
C LEU A 20 -7.77 -6.79 0.08
N GLN A 21 -8.78 -7.11 0.90
CA GLN A 21 -8.83 -8.38 1.62
C GLN A 21 -8.81 -9.58 0.68
N VAL A 22 -9.59 -9.54 -0.41
CA VAL A 22 -9.64 -10.63 -1.38
C VAL A 22 -8.27 -10.83 -2.05
N GLN A 23 -7.58 -9.75 -2.37
CA GLN A 23 -6.25 -9.81 -2.99
C GLN A 23 -5.19 -10.34 -2.01
N LEU A 24 -5.20 -9.87 -0.77
CA LEU A 24 -4.32 -10.38 0.28
C LEU A 24 -4.58 -11.87 0.57
N ALA A 25 -5.85 -12.29 0.59
CA ALA A 25 -6.25 -13.69 0.70
C ALA A 25 -5.82 -14.54 -0.51
N ALA A 26 -5.76 -13.94 -1.71
CA ALA A 26 -5.23 -14.56 -2.91
C ALA A 26 -3.69 -14.63 -2.94
N GLY A 27 -3.01 -14.19 -1.87
CA GLY A 27 -1.55 -14.18 -1.77
C GLY A 27 -0.88 -12.97 -2.41
N ALA A 28 -1.61 -11.87 -2.62
CA ALA A 28 -1.00 -10.64 -3.08
C ALA A 28 -0.12 -10.02 -1.98
N ALA A 29 1.02 -9.47 -2.39
CA ALA A 29 1.93 -8.81 -1.47
C ALA A 29 1.43 -7.39 -1.14
N ALA A 30 1.28 -7.13 0.17
CA ALA A 30 0.82 -5.85 0.71
C ALA A 30 1.89 -4.74 0.62
N ASP A 31 3.16 -5.10 0.40
CA ASP A 31 4.30 -4.16 0.43
C ASP A 31 4.75 -3.67 -0.94
N VAL A 32 4.07 -4.05 -2.03
CA VAL A 32 4.66 -3.89 -3.35
C VAL A 32 4.84 -2.42 -3.71
N ALA A 33 6.10 -2.01 -3.80
CA ALA A 33 6.47 -0.69 -4.25
C ALA A 33 6.56 -0.65 -5.77
N ASP A 34 5.98 0.39 -6.38
CA ASP A 34 6.22 0.71 -7.78
C ASP A 34 7.68 1.13 -8.03
N LYS A 35 8.07 1.28 -9.30
CA LYS A 35 9.42 1.75 -9.70
C LYS A 35 9.83 3.08 -9.04
N SER A 36 8.85 3.88 -8.61
CA SER A 36 9.04 5.15 -7.91
C SER A 36 9.09 5.01 -6.38
N GLY A 37 8.96 3.80 -5.83
CA GLY A 37 8.93 3.55 -4.38
C GLY A 37 7.58 3.80 -3.71
N TYR A 38 6.49 3.89 -4.49
CA TYR A 38 5.15 4.05 -3.93
C TYR A 38 4.53 2.69 -3.64
N THR A 39 4.26 2.42 -2.36
CA THR A 39 3.52 1.23 -1.93
C THR A 39 2.02 1.52 -1.90
N PRO A 40 1.15 0.49 -2.01
CA PRO A 40 -0.30 0.64 -1.83
C PRO A 40 -0.65 1.33 -0.50
N LEU A 41 0.18 1.14 0.53
CA LEU A 41 0.02 1.82 1.82
C LEU A 41 0.18 3.35 1.70
N ILE A 42 1.18 3.82 0.96
CA ILE A 42 1.36 5.27 0.71
C ILE A 42 0.18 5.82 -0.05
N VAL A 43 -0.29 5.12 -1.08
CA VAL A 43 -1.41 5.57 -1.92
C VAL A 43 -2.71 5.64 -1.12
N ALA A 44 -2.98 4.63 -0.30
CA ALA A 44 -4.11 4.63 0.63
C ALA A 44 -4.01 5.76 1.66
N ALA A 45 -2.82 6.01 2.21
CA ALA A 45 -2.58 7.09 3.15
C ALA A 45 -2.76 8.47 2.51
N TRP A 46 -2.30 8.66 1.27
CA TRP A 46 -2.48 9.88 0.50
C TRP A 46 -3.96 10.16 0.19
N GLY A 47 -4.73 9.13 -0.13
CA GLY A 47 -6.18 9.22 -0.32
C GLY A 47 -6.99 9.35 0.97
N GLY A 48 -6.35 9.26 2.15
CA GLY A 48 -7.04 9.27 3.45
C GLY A 48 -7.83 8.00 3.76
N HIS A 49 -7.54 6.90 3.06
CA HIS A 49 -8.23 5.61 3.20
C HIS A 49 -7.71 4.83 4.41
N THR A 50 -8.05 5.30 5.61
CA THR A 50 -7.55 4.71 6.87
C THR A 50 -7.88 3.22 7.02
N ALA A 51 -9.05 2.79 6.55
CA ALA A 51 -9.46 1.37 6.61
C ALA A 51 -8.50 0.46 5.84
N VAL A 52 -8.13 0.86 4.61
CA VAL A 52 -7.16 0.16 3.76
C VAL A 52 -5.77 0.18 4.40
N VAL A 53 -5.33 1.33 4.92
CA VAL A 53 -4.04 1.45 5.61
C VAL A 53 -3.95 0.48 6.79
N ARG A 54 -5.00 0.39 7.62
CA ARG A 54 -5.02 -0.54 8.76
C ARG A 54 -4.99 -2.00 8.31
N LEU A 55 -5.69 -2.34 7.22
CA LEU A 55 -5.66 -3.67 6.64
C LEU A 55 -4.26 -4.06 6.14
N LEU A 56 -3.62 -3.18 5.37
CA LEU A 56 -2.25 -3.40 4.90
C LEU A 56 -1.28 -3.62 6.07
N LEU A 57 -1.33 -2.75 7.08
CA LEU A 57 -0.52 -2.89 8.30
C LEU A 57 -0.79 -4.19 9.06
N ALA A 58 -2.06 -4.59 9.17
CA ALA A 58 -2.45 -5.84 9.83
C ALA A 58 -1.92 -7.08 9.08
N HIS A 59 -1.73 -6.98 7.77
CA HIS A 59 -1.14 -8.01 6.93
C HIS A 59 0.40 -7.90 6.81
N GLY A 60 1.04 -7.05 7.62
CA GLY A 60 2.49 -6.92 7.65
C GLY A 60 3.07 -6.01 6.56
N ALA A 61 2.27 -5.13 5.95
CA ALA A 61 2.80 -4.12 5.06
C ALA A 61 3.74 -3.16 5.80
N ASP A 62 4.88 -2.88 5.21
CA ASP A 62 5.85 -1.95 5.77
C ASP A 62 5.34 -0.51 5.72
N ALA A 63 4.93 0.01 6.88
CA ALA A 63 4.64 1.44 7.07
C ALA A 63 5.88 2.31 6.81
N SER A 64 7.07 1.72 6.95
CA SER A 64 8.36 2.37 6.73
C SER A 64 8.78 2.36 5.26
N ALA A 65 7.92 1.91 4.33
CA ALA A 65 8.12 2.14 2.91
C ALA A 65 8.07 3.65 2.66
N LYS A 66 9.22 4.31 2.81
CA LYS A 66 9.37 5.72 2.53
C LYS A 66 9.38 5.84 1.01
N THR A 67 8.41 6.56 0.47
CA THR A 67 8.52 7.05 -0.91
C THR A 67 9.84 7.78 -1.04
N LYS A 68 10.59 7.53 -2.12
CA LYS A 68 11.83 8.26 -2.43
C LYS A 68 11.60 9.75 -2.74
N ALA A 69 10.40 10.29 -2.49
CA ALA A 69 10.05 11.68 -2.74
C ALA A 69 10.30 12.63 -1.55
N SER A 70 10.78 12.15 -0.39
CA SER A 70 11.05 13.04 0.74
C SER A 70 12.36 12.68 1.44
N GLY A 71 13.39 13.46 1.13
CA GLY A 71 14.54 13.67 2.01
C GLY A 71 14.19 14.44 3.29
N SER A 72 13.00 14.26 3.86
CA SER A 72 12.70 14.73 5.22
C SER A 72 13.02 13.59 6.19
N ALA A 73 14.31 13.39 6.41
CA ALA A 73 14.76 12.97 7.73
C ALA A 73 14.14 13.96 8.73
N PRO A 74 13.45 13.50 9.79
CA PRO A 74 13.16 14.40 10.89
C PRO A 74 14.52 14.82 11.45
N THR A 75 14.88 16.08 11.25
CA THR A 75 16.01 16.68 11.96
C THR A 75 15.74 16.58 13.47
N PRO A 76 16.77 16.28 14.28
CA PRO A 76 16.64 15.92 15.69
C PRO A 76 16.00 17.00 16.56
#